data_AF-A0A950WKI0-F1
#
_entry.id   AF-A0A950WKI0-F1
#
_cell.length_a   1.000
_cell.length_b   1.000
_cell.length_c   1.000
_cell.angle_alpha   90.00
_cell.angle_beta   90.00
_cell.angle_gamma   90.00
#
_symmetry.space_group_name_H-M   'P 1'
#
loop_
_entity.id
_entity.type
_entity.pdbx_description
1 polymer ?
#
loop_
_entity_poly.entity_id
_entity_poly.type
_entity_poly.pdbx_seq_one_letter_code
_entity_poly.pdbx_strand_id
1 'polypeptide(L)'
;SAAQGEPTLAEQGTAADAARRASATDHPLVRAILEAFPGARIGSVRDANTDAYGLPVQQTAMLDEAAVPEFAPLDAEPSDEMELDE
;
A
#
# COMPACT_ATOMS: atom_id res chain seq x y z
N SER A 1 -25.86 -19.12 18.13
CA SER A 1 -25.42 -17.88 17.46
C SER A 1 -24.56 -18.27 16.27
N ALA A 2 -24.97 -17.93 15.05
CA ALA A 2 -24.19 -18.18 13.84
C ALA A 2 -23.87 -16.82 13.21
N ALA A 3 -22.95 -16.09 13.83
CA ALA A 3 -22.41 -14.87 13.23
C ALA A 3 -21.41 -15.31 12.15
N GLN A 4 -21.51 -14.70 10.97
CA GLN A 4 -20.50 -14.86 9.93
C GLN A 4 -19.17 -14.31 10.46
N GLY A 5 -18.06 -15.02 10.26
CA GLY A 5 -16.75 -14.59 10.73
C GLY A 5 -16.25 -13.35 9.98
N GLU A 6 -15.18 -12.73 10.51
CA GLU A 6 -14.45 -11.65 9.83
C GLU A 6 -13.86 -12.13 8.49
N PRO A 7 -13.75 -11.26 7.48
CA PRO A 7 -13.19 -11.62 6.18
C PRO A 7 -11.73 -12.04 6.32
N THR A 8 -11.34 -13.04 5.54
CA THR A 8 -9.95 -13.50 5.44
C THR A 8 -9.06 -12.45 4.78
N LEU A 9 -7.74 -12.55 4.98
CA LEU A 9 -6.77 -11.66 4.32
C LEU A 9 -6.89 -11.68 2.79
N ALA A 10 -7.22 -12.83 2.20
CA ALA A 10 -7.41 -12.95 0.76
C ALA A 10 -8.66 -12.20 0.26
N GLU A 11 -9.76 -12.29 1.01
CA GLU A 11 -11.00 -11.58 0.72
C GLU A 11 -10.81 -10.06 0.89
N GLN A 12 -10.10 -9.65 1.95
CA GLN A 12 -9.74 -8.25 2.18
C GLN A 12 -8.87 -7.71 1.04
N GLY A 13 -7.86 -8.46 0.58
CA GLY A 13 -7.02 -8.07 -0.55
C GLY A 13 -7.83 -7.90 -1.85
N THR A 14 -8.74 -8.84 -2.12
CA THR A 14 -9.63 -8.76 -3.29
C THR A 14 -10.54 -7.52 -3.22
N ALA A 15 -11.09 -7.22 -2.04
CA ALA A 15 -11.92 -6.04 -1.82
C ALA A 15 -11.13 -4.73 -2.00
N ALA A 16 -9.89 -4.67 -1.47
CA ALA A 16 -9.00 -3.52 -1.63
C ALA A 16 -8.63 -3.28 -3.10
N ASP A 17 -8.33 -4.33 -3.88
CA ASP A 17 -8.06 -4.23 -5.31
C ASP A 17 -9.27 -3.76 -6.12
N ALA A 18 -10.45 -4.25 -5.79
CA ALA A 18 -11.70 -3.81 -6.42
C ALA A 18 -11.95 -2.32 -6.13
N ALA A 19 -11.75 -1.88 -4.90
CA ALA A 19 -11.89 -0.48 -4.50
C ALA A 19 -10.93 0.43 -5.26
N ARG A 20 -9.63 0.06 -5.35
CA ARG A 20 -8.63 0.84 -6.11
C ARG A 20 -9.00 0.96 -7.59
N ARG A 21 -9.47 -0.13 -8.21
CA ARG A 21 -9.90 -0.11 -9.62
C ARG A 21 -11.14 0.74 -9.85
N ALA A 22 -12.10 0.71 -8.93
CA ALA A 22 -13.29 1.57 -8.99
C ALA A 22 -12.89 3.06 -8.95
N SER A 23 -12.06 3.45 -7.98
CA SER A 23 -11.55 4.82 -7.88
C SER A 23 -10.79 5.26 -9.13
N ALA A 24 -9.95 4.38 -9.71
CA ALA A 24 -9.26 4.66 -10.97
C ALA A 24 -10.22 4.83 -12.15
N THR A 25 -11.31 4.06 -12.20
CA THR A 25 -12.33 4.16 -13.26
C THR A 25 -13.11 5.47 -13.18
N ASP A 26 -13.30 6.00 -11.97
CA ASP A 26 -14.00 7.26 -11.76
C ASP A 26 -13.15 8.49 -12.08
N HIS A 27 -11.85 8.32 -12.28
CA HIS A 27 -10.95 9.42 -12.59
C HIS A 27 -11.21 9.99 -14.00
N PRO A 28 -11.35 11.33 -14.17
CA PRO A 28 -11.77 11.94 -15.44
C PRO A 28 -10.82 11.65 -16.60
N LEU A 29 -9.50 11.67 -16.34
CA LEU A 29 -8.50 11.33 -17.37
C LEU A 29 -8.60 9.87 -17.82
N VAL A 30 -8.86 8.95 -16.89
CA VAL A 30 -8.96 7.51 -17.21
C VAL A 30 -10.18 7.25 -18.07
N ARG A 31 -11.32 7.88 -17.75
CA ARG A 31 -12.54 7.80 -18.57
C ARG A 31 -12.30 8.30 -19.99
N ALA A 32 -11.67 9.47 -20.14
CA ALA A 32 -11.36 10.03 -21.46
C ALA A 32 -10.44 9.09 -22.28
N ILE A 33 -9.47 8.43 -21.63
CA ILE A 33 -8.60 7.45 -22.29
C ILE A 33 -9.40 6.20 -22.71
N LEU A 34 -10.24 5.64 -21.84
CA LEU A 34 -11.05 4.46 -22.17
C LEU A 34 -12.03 4.73 -23.32
N GLU A 35 -12.59 5.94 -23.40
CA GLU A 35 -13.43 6.38 -24.52
C GLU A 35 -12.64 6.54 -25.82
N ALA A 36 -11.42 7.10 -25.76
CA ALA A 36 -10.55 7.26 -26.92
C ALA A 36 -9.98 5.93 -27.45
N PHE A 37 -9.85 4.92 -26.58
CA PHE A 37 -9.30 3.59 -26.92
C PHE A 37 -10.27 2.46 -26.57
N PRO A 38 -11.31 2.21 -27.41
CA PRO A 38 -12.25 1.12 -27.20
C PRO A 38 -11.54 -0.24 -27.13
N GLY A 39 -11.71 -0.95 -26.01
CA GLY A 39 -11.04 -2.24 -25.75
C GLY A 39 -9.84 -2.17 -24.81
N ALA A 40 -9.37 -0.97 -24.46
CA ALA A 40 -8.43 -0.79 -23.35
C ALA A 40 -9.05 -1.24 -22.01
N ARG A 41 -8.22 -1.72 -21.09
CA ARG A 41 -8.63 -2.18 -19.76
C ARG A 41 -7.67 -1.65 -18.70
N ILE A 42 -8.20 -1.37 -17.52
CA ILE A 42 -7.39 -1.00 -16.36
C ILE A 42 -6.71 -2.26 -15.80
N GLY A 43 -5.38 -2.26 -15.78
CA GLY A 43 -4.56 -3.31 -15.18
C GLY A 43 -4.49 -3.21 -13.66
N SER A 44 -3.32 -3.52 -13.09
CA SER A 44 -3.06 -3.31 -11.66
C SER A 44 -2.85 -1.83 -11.36
N VAL A 45 -3.61 -1.30 -10.39
CA VAL A 45 -3.49 0.08 -9.93
C VAL A 45 -2.52 0.12 -8.75
N ARG A 46 -1.46 0.92 -8.87
CA ARG A 46 -0.46 1.13 -7.81
C ARG A 46 -0.46 2.61 -7.42
N ASP A 47 -0.40 2.87 -6.12
CA ASP A 47 -0.20 4.22 -5.61
C ASP A 47 1.31 4.45 -5.42
N ALA A 48 1.81 5.55 -5.98
CA ALA A 48 3.22 5.93 -5.92
C ALA A 48 3.65 6.34 -4.50
N ASN A 49 2.70 6.69 -3.64
CA ASN A 49 2.93 7.01 -2.24
C ASN A 49 2.87 5.78 -1.34
N THR A 50 2.75 4.58 -1.90
CA THR A 50 2.75 3.33 -1.14
C THR A 50 3.81 2.37 -1.64
N ASP A 51 4.34 1.56 -0.73
CA ASP A 51 5.27 0.49 -1.05
C ASP A 51 4.56 -0.76 -1.62
N ALA A 52 5.32 -1.85 -1.79
CA ALA A 52 4.80 -3.12 -2.30
C ALA A 52 3.72 -3.75 -1.39
N TYR A 53 3.64 -3.34 -0.13
CA TYR A 53 2.68 -3.82 0.87
C TYR A 53 1.48 -2.88 1.02
N GLY A 54 1.42 -1.79 0.24
CA GLY A 54 0.35 -0.79 0.35
C GLY A 54 0.48 0.08 1.59
N LEU A 55 1.62 0.04 2.28
CA LEU A 55 1.91 0.95 3.38
C LEU A 55 2.34 2.29 2.78
N PRO A 56 1.92 3.42 3.36
CA PRO A 56 2.41 4.71 2.93
C PRO A 56 3.94 4.71 3.03
N VAL A 57 4.64 5.16 1.99
CA VAL A 57 6.09 5.35 2.05
C VAL A 57 6.36 6.34 3.18
N GLN A 58 6.81 5.80 4.31
CA GLN A 58 7.11 6.59 5.49
C GLN A 58 8.29 7.48 5.15
N GLN A 59 8.05 8.78 4.97
CA GLN A 59 9.10 9.80 5.12
C GLN A 59 9.67 9.84 6.56
N THR A 60 9.22 8.94 7.44
CA THR A 60 9.40 8.95 8.90
C THR A 60 10.73 8.37 9.38
N ALA A 61 11.58 7.80 8.53
CA ALA A 61 12.85 7.21 8.98
C ALA A 61 14.05 8.17 9.01
N MET A 62 13.92 9.43 8.54
CA MET A 62 15.06 10.35 8.44
C MET A 62 15.07 11.48 9.48
N LEU A 63 14.07 11.60 10.38
CA LEU A 63 13.92 12.81 11.20
C LEU A 63 13.60 12.62 12.70
N ASP A 64 13.47 11.41 13.24
CA ASP A 64 13.23 11.30 14.69
C ASP A 64 13.86 10.06 15.31
N GLU A 65 14.78 10.30 16.25
CA GLU A 65 15.30 9.31 17.20
C GLU A 65 14.15 8.70 18.04
N ALA A 66 12.98 9.36 18.10
CA ALA A 66 11.74 8.84 18.69
C ALA A 66 10.93 7.88 17.79
N ALA A 67 11.41 7.55 16.57
CA ALA A 67 10.72 6.63 15.66
C ALA A 67 10.94 5.14 15.97
N VAL A 68 11.48 4.81 17.15
CA VAL A 68 11.44 3.45 17.67
C VAL A 68 9.97 3.11 17.92
N PRO A 69 9.38 2.12 17.19
CA PRO A 69 7.99 1.75 17.43
C PRO A 69 7.81 1.39 18.90
N GLU A 70 6.72 1.79 19.55
CA GLU A 70 6.47 1.42 20.96
C GLU A 70 6.39 -0.12 21.16
N PHE A 71 6.27 -0.87 20.07
CA PHE A 71 6.39 -2.33 20.05
C PHE A 71 7.85 -2.84 20.14
N ALA A 72 8.84 -2.03 19.78
CA ALA A 72 10.24 -2.41 19.86
C ALA A 72 10.70 -2.42 21.32
N PRO A 73 11.39 -3.48 21.78
CA PRO A 73 11.89 -3.54 23.15
C PRO A 73 12.89 -2.41 23.41
N LEU A 74 12.95 -1.93 24.65
CA LEU A 74 13.81 -0.80 25.05
C LEU A 74 15.31 -1.02 24.81
N ASP A 75 15.72 -2.28 24.64
CA ASP A 75 17.10 -2.72 24.40
C ASP A 75 17.34 -3.11 22.93
N ALA A 76 16.40 -2.76 22.03
CA ALA A 76 16.55 -2.99 20.61
C ALA A 76 17.55 -1.96 20.04
N GLU A 77 18.76 -2.42 19.75
CA GLU A 77 19.73 -1.64 18.99
C GLU A 77 19.23 -1.44 17.54
N PRO A 78 19.32 -0.22 16.98
CA PRO A 78 19.02 0.01 15.57
C PRO A 78 19.97 -0.85 14.73
N SER A 79 19.42 -1.57 13.76
CA SER A 79 20.21 -2.40 12.86
C SER A 79 20.98 -1.50 11.88
N ASP A 80 22.17 -1.03 12.27
CA ASP A 80 23.13 -0.36 11.40
C ASP A 80 23.81 -1.37 10.45
N GLU A 81 23.01 -2.13 9.71
CA GLU A 81 23.51 -3.11 8.72
C GLU A 81 23.23 -2.62 7.30
N MET A 82 23.84 -1.51 6.91
CA MET A 82 24.42 -1.31 5.58
C MET A 82 25.60 -0.32 5.70
N GLU A 83 26.57 -0.63 6.57
CA GLU A 83 27.94 -0.17 6.34
C GLU A 83 28.42 -0.82 5.03
N LEU A 84 28.32 -0.07 3.94
CA LEU A 84 28.91 -0.45 2.66
C LEU A 84 30.43 -0.34 2.82
N ASP A 85 31.07 -1.44 3.19
CA ASP A 85 32.53 -1.58 3.06
C ASP A 85 32.90 -1.46 1.57
N GLU A 86 33.71 -0.46 1.24
CA GLU A 86 34.35 -0.25 -0.08
C GLU A 86 35.72 -0.94 -0.16
#